data_AF-A0A8H6SFE5-F1
#
_entry.id   AF-A0A8H6SFE5-F1
#
_cell.length_a   1.000
_cell.length_b   1.000
_cell.length_c   1.000
_cell.angle_alpha   90.00
_cell.angle_beta   90.00
_cell.angle_gamma   90.00
#
_symmetry.space_group_name_H-M   'P 1'
#
loop_
_entity.id
_entity.type
_entity.pdbx_description
1 polymer ?
#
loop_
_entity_poly.entity_id
_entity_poly.type
_entity_poly.pdbx_seq_one_letter_code
_entity_poly.pdbx_strand_id
1 'polypeptide(L)'
;MSTDVRLIHSPPIPANFPAIGAFRAPLLPAPIVAHTNHRLALTRLLCGSFHFRGLHSDPASHDPASVTCRKCGEDLETPGHVFLQCRARDVVELRVELREELRQRFGATLASEPTSQAEAERQLRVLIFAWETVVPMARFVYRVCKAWSWFGRKLPSMASELAPLSDDEQSDDEGTSSEGENSVGERGD
;
A
#
# COMPACT_ATOMS: atom_id res chain seq x y z
N MET A 1 23.29 -5.04 -59.46
CA MET A 1 21.96 -4.74 -58.87
C MET A 1 22.21 -4.12 -57.50
N SER A 2 22.05 -2.80 -57.42
CA SER A 2 22.31 -1.99 -56.22
C SER A 2 21.00 -1.88 -55.43
N THR A 3 21.02 -2.14 -54.12
CA THR A 3 19.88 -1.87 -53.24
C THR A 3 20.32 -0.89 -52.16
N ASP A 4 19.69 0.28 -52.21
CA ASP A 4 19.83 1.44 -51.34
C ASP A 4 19.48 1.11 -49.88
N VAL A 5 20.40 1.39 -48.96
CA VAL A 5 20.14 1.48 -47.53
C VAL A 5 19.72 2.93 -47.23
N ARG A 6 18.42 3.17 -47.07
CA ARG A 6 17.92 4.47 -46.60
C ARG A 6 17.98 4.54 -45.08
N LEU A 7 19.00 5.21 -44.57
CA LEU A 7 19.08 5.76 -43.22
C LEU A 7 17.95 6.77 -43.01
N ILE A 8 16.97 6.42 -42.18
CA ILE A 8 15.90 7.32 -41.76
C ILE A 8 16.49 8.27 -40.71
N HIS A 9 16.82 9.50 -41.13
CA HIS A 9 17.16 10.60 -40.23
C HIS A 9 15.94 10.95 -39.36
N SER A 10 16.10 10.87 -38.05
CA SER A 10 15.12 11.43 -37.10
C SER A 10 15.22 12.96 -37.10
N PRO A 11 14.11 13.71 -37.05
CA PRO A 11 14.15 15.17 -36.97
C PRO A 11 14.60 15.63 -35.57
N PRO A 12 15.22 16.83 -35.46
CA PRO A 12 15.65 17.38 -34.19
C PRO A 12 14.46 17.78 -33.31
N ILE A 13 14.53 17.41 -32.03
CA ILE A 13 13.61 17.81 -30.97
C ILE A 13 13.66 19.34 -30.81
N PRO A 14 12.55 20.09 -30.90
CA PRO A 14 12.57 21.51 -30.62
C PRO A 14 12.84 21.77 -29.13
N ALA A 15 13.97 22.43 -28.85
CA ALA A 15 14.41 22.86 -27.53
C ALA A 15 13.65 24.12 -27.05
N ASN A 16 12.33 24.03 -26.91
CA ASN A 16 11.53 25.13 -26.39
C ASN A 16 10.47 24.61 -25.41
N PHE A 17 10.92 24.13 -24.26
CA PHE A 17 10.08 24.05 -23.07
C PHE A 17 9.92 25.48 -22.52
N PRO A 18 8.71 26.01 -22.36
CA PRO A 18 8.55 27.24 -21.59
C PRO A 18 9.02 26.95 -20.16
N ALA A 19 9.96 27.78 -19.70
CA ALA A 19 10.42 27.79 -18.33
C ALA A 19 9.21 27.78 -17.39
N ILE A 20 9.06 26.68 -16.64
CA ILE A 20 8.11 26.59 -15.54
C ILE A 20 8.50 27.70 -14.58
N GLY A 21 7.73 28.79 -14.61
CA GLY A 21 7.91 29.92 -13.73
C GLY A 21 8.02 29.43 -12.30
N ALA A 22 9.01 29.96 -11.58
CA ALA A 22 9.19 29.73 -10.17
C ALA A 22 7.88 30.09 -9.43
N PHE A 23 7.06 29.08 -9.17
CA PHE A 23 5.94 29.19 -8.25
C PHE A 23 6.56 29.39 -6.88
N ARG A 24 6.55 30.64 -6.45
CA ARG A 24 6.81 31.03 -5.08
C ARG A 24 5.67 30.46 -4.24
N ALA A 25 5.83 29.21 -3.81
CA ALA A 25 4.88 28.56 -2.92
C ALA A 25 4.82 29.38 -1.62
N PRO A 26 3.63 29.87 -1.21
CA PRO A 26 3.45 30.26 0.18
C PRO A 26 3.80 29.05 1.04
N LEU A 27 4.47 29.27 2.18
CA LEU A 27 4.73 28.29 3.22
C LEU A 27 3.39 27.86 3.87
N LEU A 28 2.50 27.26 3.09
CA LEU A 28 1.31 26.62 3.59
C LEU A 28 1.77 25.47 4.47
N PRO A 29 1.24 25.36 5.70
CA PRO A 29 1.50 24.18 6.51
C PRO A 29 1.15 22.96 5.68
N ALA A 30 1.97 21.92 5.81
CA ALA A 30 1.72 20.66 5.16
C ALA A 30 0.24 20.29 5.24
N PRO A 31 -0.42 19.87 4.15
CA PRO A 31 -1.74 19.31 4.22
C PRO A 31 -1.59 17.96 4.92
N ILE A 32 -1.54 18.02 6.24
CA ILE A 32 -1.58 16.86 7.10
C ILE A 32 -2.90 16.20 6.75
N VAL A 33 -2.83 14.92 6.38
CA VAL A 33 -4.02 14.07 6.32
C VAL A 33 -4.58 14.04 7.74
N ALA A 34 -5.47 14.98 8.07
CA ALA A 34 -5.89 15.27 9.43
C ALA A 34 -6.65 14.09 10.06
N HIS A 35 -7.22 13.22 9.21
CA HIS A 35 -7.99 12.07 9.64
C HIS A 35 -7.10 10.82 9.80
N THR A 36 -6.99 10.29 11.02
CA THR A 36 -6.16 9.11 11.36
C THR A 36 -6.43 7.92 10.43
N ASN A 37 -7.70 7.65 10.10
CA ASN A 37 -8.06 6.54 9.21
C ASN A 37 -7.53 6.70 7.77
N HIS A 38 -7.48 7.92 7.24
CA HIS A 38 -6.93 8.18 5.91
C HIS A 38 -5.41 7.99 5.90
N ARG A 39 -4.72 8.46 6.95
CA ARG A 39 -3.29 8.20 7.16
C ARG A 39 -3.01 6.71 7.21
N LEU A 40 -3.75 5.98 8.04
CA LEU A 40 -3.57 4.54 8.20
C LEU A 40 -3.78 3.78 6.88
N ALA A 41 -4.82 4.12 6.12
CA ALA A 41 -5.08 3.48 4.83
C ALA A 41 -3.94 3.74 3.83
N LEU A 42 -3.45 4.98 3.75
CA LEU A 42 -2.35 5.32 2.86
C LEU A 42 -1.03 4.68 3.30
N THR A 43 -0.72 4.67 4.60
CA THR A 43 0.47 4.00 5.14
C THR A 43 0.43 2.50 4.85
N ARG A 44 -0.73 1.85 5.04
CA ARG A 44 -0.87 0.42 4.71
C ARG A 44 -0.66 0.16 3.21
N LEU A 45 -1.10 1.07 2.34
CA LEU A 45 -0.81 0.98 0.90
C LEU A 45 0.68 1.00 0.63
N LEU A 46 1.38 2.01 1.18
CA LEU A 46 2.81 2.24 0.98
C LEU A 46 3.68 1.13 1.56
N CYS A 47 3.30 0.60 2.71
CA CYS A 47 4.01 -0.51 3.36
C CYS A 47 3.65 -1.89 2.76
N GLY A 48 2.82 -1.96 1.72
CA GLY A 48 2.40 -3.24 1.14
C GLY A 48 1.58 -4.12 2.10
N SER A 49 0.92 -3.52 3.10
CA SER A 49 0.14 -4.24 4.12
C SER A 49 -1.23 -4.72 3.60
N PHE A 50 -1.52 -4.47 2.32
CA PHE A 50 -2.69 -5.05 1.64
C PHE A 50 -2.34 -6.35 0.94
N HIS A 51 -3.20 -7.34 1.16
CA HIS A 51 -3.11 -8.65 0.52
C HIS A 51 -3.71 -8.57 -0.88
N PHE A 52 -2.96 -7.99 -1.81
CA PHE A 52 -3.26 -8.01 -3.24
C PHE A 52 -2.79 -9.34 -3.82
N ARG A 53 -3.71 -10.14 -4.38
CA ARG A 53 -3.38 -11.48 -4.91
C ARG A 53 -2.29 -11.43 -5.98
N GLY A 54 -2.29 -10.40 -6.84
CA GLY A 54 -1.33 -10.28 -7.93
C GLY A 54 0.08 -9.82 -7.52
N LEU A 55 0.30 -9.40 -6.26
CA LEU A 55 1.64 -8.99 -5.79
C LEU A 55 2.46 -10.14 -5.20
N HIS A 56 1.80 -11.16 -4.65
CA HIS A 56 2.47 -12.28 -3.96
C HIS A 56 2.61 -13.53 -4.83
N SER A 57 2.08 -13.47 -6.04
CA SER A 57 2.02 -14.59 -6.97
C SER A 57 2.70 -14.18 -8.27
N ASP A 58 3.54 -15.05 -8.81
CA ASP A 58 3.97 -14.90 -10.19
C ASP A 58 2.76 -15.22 -11.10
N PRO A 59 2.21 -14.24 -11.81
CA PRO A 59 0.97 -14.43 -12.56
C PRO A 59 1.10 -15.48 -13.67
N ALA A 60 2.32 -15.81 -14.10
CA ALA A 60 2.57 -16.85 -15.11
C ALA A 60 2.52 -18.28 -14.55
N SER A 61 2.69 -18.45 -13.23
CA SER A 61 2.78 -19.78 -12.59
C SER A 61 1.53 -20.18 -11.80
N HIS A 62 0.50 -19.34 -11.79
CA HIS A 62 -0.74 -19.59 -11.05
C HIS A 62 -1.98 -19.57 -11.95
N ASP A 63 -3.03 -20.29 -11.53
CA ASP A 63 -4.35 -20.23 -12.18
C ASP A 63 -4.84 -18.77 -12.21
N PRO A 64 -5.26 -18.22 -13.37
CA PRO A 64 -5.83 -16.88 -13.47
C PRO A 64 -6.84 -16.56 -12.37
N ALA A 65 -7.74 -17.49 -12.04
CA ALA A 65 -8.78 -17.28 -11.02
C ALA A 65 -8.20 -16.97 -9.62
N SER A 66 -7.00 -17.46 -9.33
CA SER A 66 -6.32 -17.24 -8.04
C SER A 66 -5.68 -15.86 -7.92
N VAL A 67 -5.40 -15.20 -9.03
CA VAL A 67 -4.75 -13.87 -9.09
C VAL A 67 -5.67 -12.75 -9.59
N THR A 68 -6.86 -13.11 -10.09
CA THR A 68 -7.82 -12.12 -10.60
C THR A 68 -8.42 -11.27 -9.48
N CYS A 69 -8.72 -10.01 -9.82
CA CYS A 69 -9.39 -9.03 -8.98
C CYS A 69 -10.73 -9.58 -8.46
N ARG A 70 -10.85 -9.67 -7.13
CA ARG A 70 -12.08 -10.16 -6.48
C ARG A 70 -13.33 -9.32 -6.73
N LYS A 71 -13.19 -8.09 -7.23
CA LYS A 71 -14.33 -7.20 -7.47
C LYS A 71 -14.86 -7.27 -8.89
N CYS A 72 -14.00 -7.13 -9.89
CA CYS A 72 -14.44 -7.19 -11.29
C CYS A 72 -14.28 -8.58 -11.91
N GLY A 73 -13.32 -9.39 -11.45
CA GLY A 73 -13.01 -10.68 -12.06
C GLY A 73 -12.39 -10.57 -13.46
N GLU A 74 -11.87 -9.41 -13.86
CA GLU A 74 -11.40 -9.16 -15.23
C GLU A 74 -9.86 -9.13 -15.36
N ASP A 75 -9.15 -8.60 -14.37
CA ASP A 75 -7.71 -8.31 -14.43
C ASP A 75 -6.99 -8.75 -13.15
N LEU A 76 -5.65 -8.75 -13.17
CA LEU A 76 -4.83 -9.03 -12.00
C LEU A 76 -5.14 -8.09 -10.83
N GLU A 77 -5.23 -8.65 -9.64
CA GLU A 77 -5.50 -7.91 -8.42
C GLU A 77 -4.25 -7.19 -7.92
N THR A 78 -3.99 -6.00 -8.46
CA THR A 78 -2.84 -5.15 -8.08
C THR A 78 -3.31 -3.77 -7.61
N PRO A 79 -2.50 -3.00 -6.87
CA PRO A 79 -2.87 -1.67 -6.44
C PRO A 79 -3.28 -0.76 -7.61
N GLY A 80 -2.50 -0.78 -8.69
CA GLY A 80 -2.79 0.00 -9.90
C GLY A 80 -4.16 -0.35 -10.47
N HIS A 81 -4.46 -1.66 -10.60
CA HIS A 81 -5.76 -2.10 -11.04
C HIS A 81 -6.86 -1.65 -10.08
N VAL A 82 -6.78 -2.02 -8.79
CA VAL A 82 -7.82 -1.74 -7.80
C VAL A 82 -8.16 -0.25 -7.70
N PHE A 83 -7.15 0.63 -7.67
CA PHE A 83 -7.37 2.05 -7.44
C PHE A 83 -7.59 2.85 -8.72
N LEU A 84 -7.07 2.43 -9.89
CA LEU A 84 -7.11 3.26 -11.10
C LEU A 84 -7.79 2.61 -12.32
N GLN A 85 -8.00 1.29 -12.35
CA GLN A 85 -8.57 0.60 -13.53
C GLN A 85 -9.80 -0.27 -13.23
N CYS A 86 -10.03 -0.67 -11.98
CA CYS A 86 -11.08 -1.62 -11.63
C CYS A 86 -12.48 -1.07 -11.97
N ARG A 87 -13.24 -1.78 -12.80
CA ARG A 87 -14.57 -1.36 -13.29
C ARG A 87 -15.73 -1.65 -12.35
N ALA A 88 -15.43 -2.10 -11.13
CA ALA A 88 -16.45 -2.25 -10.11
C ALA A 88 -17.14 -0.91 -9.84
N ARG A 89 -18.47 -0.91 -9.83
CA ARG A 89 -19.29 0.31 -9.79
C ARG A 89 -18.92 1.24 -8.64
N ASP A 90 -18.74 0.69 -7.44
CA ASP A 90 -18.34 1.41 -6.23
C ASP A 90 -16.98 2.11 -6.40
N VAL A 91 -16.01 1.45 -7.02
CA VAL A 91 -14.69 2.02 -7.30
C VAL A 91 -14.77 3.10 -8.38
N VAL A 92 -15.55 2.88 -9.44
CA VAL A 92 -15.72 3.83 -10.54
C VAL A 92 -16.33 5.14 -10.04
N GLU A 93 -17.40 5.07 -9.24
CA GLU A 93 -18.04 6.25 -8.64
C GLU A 93 -17.03 7.05 -7.82
N LEU A 94 -16.26 6.38 -6.95
CA LEU A 94 -15.20 7.01 -6.16
C LEU A 94 -14.09 7.63 -7.02
N ARG A 95 -13.76 7.01 -8.15
CA ARG A 95 -12.72 7.51 -9.08
C ARG A 95 -13.21 8.76 -9.81
N VAL A 96 -14.48 8.82 -10.17
CA VAL A 96 -15.12 10.02 -10.76
C VAL A 96 -15.09 11.17 -9.75
N GLU A 97 -15.44 10.92 -8.50
CA GLU A 97 -15.36 11.92 -7.43
C GLU A 97 -13.92 12.43 -7.24
N LEU A 98 -12.93 11.53 -7.22
CA LEU A 98 -11.51 11.90 -7.13
C LEU A 98 -11.08 12.78 -8.31
N ARG A 99 -11.43 12.40 -9.54
CA ARG A 99 -11.12 13.17 -10.76
C ARG A 99 -11.71 14.57 -10.68
N GLU A 100 -12.95 14.68 -10.23
CA GLU A 100 -13.61 15.97 -10.10
C GLU A 100 -12.97 16.84 -9.01
N GLU A 101 -12.64 16.26 -7.84
CA GLU A 101 -11.94 16.97 -6.77
C GLU A 101 -10.56 17.47 -7.24
N LEU A 102 -9.82 16.64 -7.98
CA LEU A 102 -8.50 17.01 -8.50
C LEU A 102 -8.58 18.10 -9.59
N ARG A 103 -9.57 17.99 -10.48
CA ARG A 103 -9.83 18.97 -11.53
C ARG A 103 -10.19 20.33 -10.94
N GLN A 104 -11.11 20.36 -9.98
CA GLN A 104 -11.59 21.60 -9.36
C GLN A 104 -10.50 22.32 -8.54
N ARG A 105 -9.69 21.59 -7.80
CA ARG A 105 -8.74 22.18 -6.84
C ARG A 105 -7.36 22.47 -7.41
N PHE A 106 -6.91 21.68 -8.38
CA PHE A 106 -5.52 21.72 -8.84
C PHE A 106 -5.39 21.99 -10.34
N GLY A 107 -6.50 22.13 -11.07
CA GLY A 107 -6.49 22.21 -12.53
C GLY A 107 -5.87 20.96 -13.19
N ALA A 108 -5.65 19.90 -12.40
CA ALA A 108 -5.01 18.68 -12.83
C ALA A 108 -6.05 17.84 -13.57
N THR A 109 -5.81 17.64 -14.87
CA THR A 109 -6.53 16.59 -15.59
C THR A 109 -5.81 15.29 -15.25
N LEU A 110 -6.41 14.47 -14.38
CA LEU A 110 -6.01 13.07 -14.30
C LEU A 110 -6.04 12.53 -15.73
N ALA A 111 -4.92 11.98 -16.19
CA ALA A 111 -4.87 11.35 -17.50
C ALA A 111 -6.04 10.37 -17.64
N SER A 112 -6.50 10.18 -18.88
CA SER A 112 -7.46 9.13 -19.22
C SER A 112 -7.08 7.81 -18.54
N GLU A 113 -8.08 6.98 -18.24
CA GLU A 113 -7.91 5.70 -17.56
C GLU A 113 -6.67 4.96 -18.05
N PRO A 114 -5.75 4.54 -17.16
CA PRO A 114 -4.52 3.88 -17.55
C PRO A 114 -4.82 2.67 -18.45
N THR A 115 -4.15 2.59 -19.59
CA THR A 115 -4.32 1.49 -20.55
C THR A 115 -3.48 0.26 -20.18
N SER A 116 -2.56 0.37 -19.23
CA SER A 116 -1.71 -0.72 -18.76
C SER A 116 -1.52 -0.68 -17.25
N GLN A 117 -1.17 -1.83 -16.66
CA GLN A 117 -0.88 -1.93 -15.23
C GLN A 117 0.32 -1.03 -14.84
N ALA A 118 1.40 -1.03 -15.62
CA ALA A 118 2.57 -0.20 -15.34
C ALA A 118 2.23 1.30 -15.38
N GLU A 119 1.35 1.71 -16.29
CA GLU A 119 0.81 3.07 -16.32
C GLU A 119 0.02 3.39 -15.05
N ALA A 120 -0.86 2.48 -14.63
CA ALA A 120 -1.66 2.64 -13.43
C ALA A 120 -0.77 2.77 -12.19
N GLU A 121 0.20 1.88 -12.01
CA GLU A 121 1.12 1.95 -10.88
C GLU A 121 1.94 3.25 -10.88
N ARG A 122 2.40 3.70 -12.04
CA ARG A 122 3.14 4.96 -12.15
C ARG A 122 2.27 6.15 -11.77
N GLN A 123 1.03 6.23 -12.29
CA GLN A 123 0.10 7.29 -11.94
C GLN A 123 -0.26 7.25 -10.46
N LEU A 124 -0.47 6.06 -9.89
CA LEU A 124 -0.76 5.89 -8.48
C LEU A 124 0.38 6.45 -7.60
N ARG A 125 1.64 6.17 -7.96
CA ARG A 125 2.81 6.74 -7.27
C ARG A 125 2.82 8.26 -7.39
N VAL A 126 2.64 8.82 -8.58
CA VAL A 126 2.61 10.27 -8.79
C VAL A 126 1.55 10.94 -7.90
N LEU A 127 0.34 10.39 -7.82
CA LEU A 127 -0.75 10.96 -7.01
C LEU A 127 -0.53 10.85 -5.50
N ILE A 128 0.18 9.81 -5.04
CA ILE A 128 0.47 9.61 -3.61
C ILE A 128 1.63 10.49 -3.17
N PHE A 129 2.62 10.71 -4.03
CA PHE A 129 3.82 11.50 -3.72
C PHE A 129 3.73 12.98 -4.12
N ALA A 130 2.72 13.38 -4.89
CA ALA A 130 2.42 14.79 -5.13
C ALA A 130 1.70 15.42 -3.92
N TRP A 131 2.24 16.54 -3.47
CA TRP A 131 1.82 17.19 -2.22
C TRP A 131 0.39 17.70 -2.27
N GLU A 132 -0.01 18.17 -3.44
CA GLU A 132 -1.32 18.72 -3.73
C GLU A 132 -2.39 17.62 -3.70
N THR A 133 -2.05 16.43 -4.15
CA THR A 133 -3.02 15.35 -4.37
C THR A 133 -3.08 14.33 -3.24
N VAL A 134 -2.12 14.34 -2.30
CA VAL A 134 -2.02 13.34 -1.24
C VAL A 134 -3.26 13.25 -0.35
N VAL A 135 -3.90 14.38 -0.02
CA VAL A 135 -5.11 14.39 0.83
C VAL A 135 -6.34 13.82 0.11
N PRO A 136 -6.71 14.30 -1.10
CA PRO A 136 -7.75 13.66 -1.92
C PRO A 136 -7.47 12.17 -2.13
N MET A 137 -6.21 11.82 -2.41
CA MET A 137 -5.80 10.44 -2.64
C MET A 137 -5.97 9.58 -1.38
N ALA A 138 -5.55 10.05 -0.21
CA ALA A 138 -5.71 9.33 1.06
C ALA A 138 -7.19 9.07 1.38
N ARG A 139 -8.06 10.06 1.11
CA ARG A 139 -9.52 9.91 1.27
C ARG A 139 -10.08 8.87 0.30
N PHE A 140 -9.68 8.94 -0.97
CA PHE A 140 -10.10 8.01 -2.00
C PHE A 140 -9.68 6.57 -1.65
N VAL A 141 -8.40 6.34 -1.33
CA VAL A 141 -7.89 5.03 -0.89
C VAL A 141 -8.73 4.53 0.27
N TYR A 142 -8.91 5.33 1.33
CA TYR A 142 -9.72 4.94 2.48
C TYR A 142 -11.16 4.53 2.10
N ARG A 143 -11.83 5.27 1.21
CA ARG A 143 -13.21 4.95 0.79
C ARG A 143 -13.29 3.65 -0.01
N VAL A 144 -12.37 3.43 -0.96
CA VAL A 144 -12.28 2.16 -1.72
C VAL A 144 -12.08 1.00 -0.75
N CYS A 145 -11.11 1.16 0.15
CA CYS A 145 -10.76 0.21 1.19
C CYS A 145 -11.93 -0.13 2.13
N LYS A 146 -12.72 0.89 2.52
CA LYS A 146 -13.93 0.72 3.32
C LYS A 146 -15.02 -0.02 2.56
N ALA A 147 -15.27 0.33 1.30
CA ALA A 147 -16.26 -0.32 0.44
C ALA A 147 -15.92 -1.79 0.13
N TRP A 148 -14.64 -2.13 0.14
CA TRP A 148 -14.18 -3.49 -0.09
C TRP A 148 -14.37 -4.41 1.13
N SER A 149 -14.66 -3.87 2.33
CA SER A 149 -14.73 -4.62 3.60
C SER A 149 -13.44 -5.38 3.98
N TRP A 150 -12.34 -5.13 3.27
CA TRP A 150 -11.05 -5.82 3.47
C TRP A 150 -10.24 -5.33 4.67
N PHE A 151 -10.74 -4.31 5.36
CA PHE A 151 -10.01 -3.66 6.44
C PHE A 151 -10.39 -4.12 7.84
N GLY A 152 -11.20 -5.18 7.93
CA GLY A 152 -11.80 -5.61 9.19
C GLY A 152 -11.78 -7.12 9.45
N ARG A 153 -11.41 -7.97 8.48
CA ARG A 153 -10.99 -9.32 8.87
C ARG A 153 -9.64 -9.15 9.54
N LYS A 154 -9.62 -9.20 10.87
CA LYS A 154 -8.39 -9.43 11.63
C LYS A 154 -7.59 -10.47 10.86
N LEU A 155 -6.38 -10.11 10.45
CA LEU A 155 -5.34 -11.09 10.22
C LEU A 155 -5.44 -12.11 11.37
N PRO A 156 -5.42 -13.44 11.11
CA PRO A 156 -4.84 -14.35 12.09
C PRO A 156 -3.52 -13.71 12.50
N SER A 157 -3.44 -13.34 13.76
CA SER A 157 -2.30 -12.74 14.43
C SER A 157 -0.96 -13.21 13.82
N MET A 158 -0.39 -12.40 12.92
CA MET A 158 1.07 -12.34 12.72
C MET A 158 1.65 -11.45 13.82
N ALA A 159 1.21 -11.67 15.07
CA ALA A 159 1.88 -11.20 16.29
C ALA A 159 2.87 -12.25 16.80
N SER A 160 3.15 -13.28 15.99
CA SER A 160 4.23 -14.23 16.20
C SER A 160 5.26 -13.94 15.11
N GLU A 161 6.53 -13.77 15.49
CA GLU A 161 7.73 -13.49 14.65
C GLU A 161 8.37 -12.11 14.76
N LEU A 162 8.05 -11.29 15.77
CA LEU A 162 8.95 -10.20 16.21
C LEU A 162 9.04 -10.10 17.74
N ALA A 163 8.86 -11.20 18.47
CA ALA A 163 9.40 -11.26 19.82
C ALA A 163 10.93 -11.34 19.67
N PRO A 164 11.72 -10.37 20.17
CA PRO A 164 13.14 -10.61 20.31
C PRO A 164 13.29 -11.85 21.20
N LEU A 165 14.08 -12.82 20.76
CA LEU A 165 14.61 -13.84 21.66
C LEU A 165 15.53 -13.11 22.64
N SER A 166 14.96 -12.55 23.70
CA SER A 166 15.70 -12.13 24.88
C SER A 166 15.79 -13.34 25.80
N ASP A 167 16.78 -14.19 25.55
CA ASP A 167 17.21 -15.24 26.47
C ASP A 167 18.03 -14.63 27.62
N ASP A 168 17.42 -13.75 28.42
CA ASP A 168 18.07 -13.13 29.57
C ASP A 168 17.07 -12.98 30.72
N GLU A 169 16.83 -14.06 31.49
CA GLU A 169 16.45 -13.97 32.91
C GLU A 169 17.12 -15.12 33.69
N GLN A 170 18.38 -14.86 34.00
CA GLN A 170 19.02 -15.02 35.30
C GLN A 170 18.07 -15.40 36.46
N SER A 171 18.23 -16.60 37.03
CA SER A 171 17.65 -16.99 38.32
C SER A 171 18.75 -17.12 39.35
N ASP A 172 19.00 -16.03 40.07
CA ASP A 172 19.81 -16.02 41.28
C ASP A 172 18.88 -16.23 42.50
N ASP A 173 19.14 -17.34 43.20
CA ASP A 173 19.23 -17.48 44.66
C ASP A 173 18.23 -16.71 45.55
N GLU A 174 17.37 -17.44 46.28
CA GLU A 174 17.02 -17.02 47.64
C GLU A 174 16.67 -18.21 48.55
N GLY A 175 17.31 -18.21 49.73
CA GLY A 175 17.44 -19.32 50.64
C GLY A 175 16.18 -19.77 51.37
N THR A 176 16.17 -21.03 51.77
CA THR A 176 15.36 -21.53 52.87
C THR A 176 16.29 -22.21 53.86
N SER A 177 16.50 -21.55 54.99
CA SER A 177 17.22 -22.07 56.16
C SER A 177 16.24 -22.16 57.33
N SER A 178 16.09 -23.36 57.90
CA SER A 178 16.03 -23.65 59.35
C SER A 178 15.56 -25.10 59.54
N GLU A 179 16.44 -25.96 60.07
CA GLU A 179 16.37 -26.53 61.44
C GLU A 179 15.20 -27.52 61.58
N GLY A 180 15.39 -28.83 61.79
CA GLY A 180 16.19 -29.46 62.83
C GLY A 180 15.24 -30.28 63.73
N GLU A 181 15.68 -31.46 64.15
CA GLU A 181 15.17 -32.27 65.30
C GLU A 181 14.15 -33.42 65.06
N ASN A 182 14.72 -34.62 64.94
CA ASN A 182 14.60 -35.79 65.83
C ASN A 182 13.33 -36.67 66.00
N SER A 183 13.67 -37.98 66.05
CA SER A 183 13.07 -39.10 66.78
C SER A 183 11.94 -39.92 66.14
N VAL A 184 12.37 -41.01 65.48
CA VAL A 184 11.57 -42.21 65.19
C VAL A 184 11.43 -43.03 66.47
N GLY A 185 10.20 -43.13 66.99
CA GLY A 185 9.83 -44.11 68.02
C GLY A 185 9.26 -45.37 67.38
N GLU A 186 9.94 -46.51 67.54
CA GLU A 186 9.42 -47.82 67.20
C GLU A 186 8.34 -48.25 68.21
N ARG A 187 7.22 -48.77 67.71
CA ARG A 187 6.25 -49.57 68.49
C ARG A 187 6.63 -51.04 68.37
N GLY A 188 6.65 -51.74 69.50
CA GLY A 188 6.64 -53.21 69.55
C GLY A 188 6.10 -53.67 70.89
N ASP A 189 4.91 -54.29 70.84
CA ASP A 189 4.33 -55.15 71.87
C ASP A 189 5.22 -56.39 72.12
#